data_AF-A0A170UFJ6-F1
#
_entry.id   AF-A0A170UFJ6-F1
#
_cell.length_a   1.000
_cell.length_b   1.000
_cell.length_c   1.000
_cell.angle_alpha   90.00
_cell.angle_beta   90.00
_cell.angle_gamma   90.00
#
_symmetry.space_group_name_H-M   'P 1'
#
loop_
_entity.id
_entity.type
_entity.pdbx_description
1 polymer ?
#
loop_
_entity_poly.entity_id
_entity_poly.type
_entity_poly.pdbx_seq_one_letter_code
_entity_poly.pdbx_strand_id
1 'polypeptide(L)'
;KKSVALNVHHGLRYNGVTNGQRALVKGCYEYHHYLQDSFDDRGWGCAYRSFQTIFSWFKLQGYTTKKVPSHKKIQACLVKLGDKPASFIESRNWIGSTELSFCLDEMLGVSSIILNVSSGQELCTLGSQLLYHFRT
;
A
#
# COMPACT_ATOMS: atom_id res chain seq x y z
N LYS A 1 -11.72 3.75 -20.75
CA LYS A 1 -11.07 3.45 -19.44
C LYS A 1 -9.79 4.27 -19.37
N LYS A 2 -9.63 5.15 -18.38
CA LYS A 2 -8.31 5.79 -18.16
C LYS A 2 -7.30 4.72 -17.77
N SER A 3 -6.14 4.71 -18.42
CA SER A 3 -5.02 3.84 -18.05
C SER A 3 -4.46 4.26 -16.70
N VAL A 4 -4.16 3.30 -15.82
CA VAL A 4 -3.49 3.58 -14.55
C VAL A 4 -2.01 3.86 -14.83
N ALA A 5 -1.46 4.93 -14.24
CA ALA A 5 -0.07 5.29 -14.45
C ALA A 5 0.88 4.30 -13.76
N LEU A 6 1.99 3.96 -14.42
CA LEU A 6 3.02 3.06 -13.88
C LEU A 6 4.22 3.85 -13.39
N ASN A 7 4.84 3.38 -12.30
CA ASN A 7 6.14 3.86 -11.79
C ASN A 7 6.26 5.39 -11.82
N VAL A 8 5.26 6.09 -11.29
CA VAL A 8 5.16 7.57 -11.33
C VAL A 8 6.34 8.29 -10.66
N HIS A 9 7.22 7.57 -9.96
CA HIS A 9 8.47 8.10 -9.43
C HIS A 9 9.60 8.20 -10.48
N HIS A 10 9.48 7.54 -11.63
CA HIS A 10 10.48 7.62 -12.70
C HIS A 10 10.56 9.04 -13.26
N GLY A 11 11.78 9.53 -13.48
CA GLY A 11 12.02 10.88 -14.02
C GLY A 11 11.97 12.01 -12.98
N LEU A 12 11.62 11.72 -11.72
CA LEU A 12 11.72 12.70 -10.65
C LEU A 12 13.19 13.07 -10.37
N ARG A 13 13.46 14.37 -10.23
CA ARG A 13 14.79 14.87 -9.88
C ARG A 13 15.13 14.48 -8.44
N TYR A 14 16.35 14.01 -8.23
CA TYR A 14 16.87 13.73 -6.90
C TYR A 14 17.62 14.96 -6.37
N ASN A 15 17.00 15.67 -5.43
CA ASN A 15 17.61 16.81 -4.72
C ASN A 15 18.23 16.35 -3.39
N GLY A 16 18.96 15.24 -3.43
CA GLY A 16 19.39 14.49 -2.26
C GLY A 16 20.23 15.25 -1.22
N VAL A 17 20.44 14.58 -0.11
CA VAL A 17 21.38 15.01 0.93
C VAL A 17 22.80 14.66 0.50
N THR A 18 23.75 15.58 0.67
CA THR A 18 25.19 15.32 0.44
C THR A 18 25.64 14.09 1.24
N ASN A 19 26.29 13.13 0.59
CA ASN A 19 26.70 11.83 1.16
C ASN A 19 25.54 10.93 1.66
N GLY A 20 24.29 11.23 1.30
CA GLY A 20 23.15 10.38 1.58
C GLY A 20 23.16 9.10 0.73
N GLN A 21 22.61 8.02 1.28
CA GLN A 21 22.37 6.78 0.55
C GLN A 21 20.95 6.76 -0.02
N ARG A 22 20.78 6.14 -1.20
CA ARG A 22 19.49 6.00 -1.86
C ARG A 22 19.22 4.55 -2.23
N ALA A 23 17.98 4.10 -1.99
CA ALA A 23 17.43 2.88 -2.54
C ALA A 23 15.98 3.17 -2.98
N LEU A 24 15.54 2.50 -4.04
CA LEU A 24 14.20 2.64 -4.62
C LEU A 24 13.56 1.26 -4.72
N VAL A 25 12.23 1.23 -4.82
CA VAL A 25 11.51 0.01 -5.14
C VAL A 25 12.03 -0.59 -6.45
N LYS A 26 12.26 -1.90 -6.48
CA LYS A 26 12.63 -2.65 -7.68
C LYS A 26 11.35 -3.19 -8.34
N GLY A 27 11.26 -3.12 -9.66
CA GLY A 27 10.08 -3.60 -10.40
C GLY A 27 9.05 -2.52 -10.69
N CYS A 28 7.84 -2.95 -11.03
CA CYS A 28 6.75 -2.09 -11.50
C CYS A 28 5.55 -2.09 -10.55
N TYR A 29 4.92 -0.92 -10.38
CA TYR A 29 3.66 -0.76 -9.66
C TYR A 29 2.74 0.23 -10.40
N GLU A 30 1.44 0.08 -10.18
CA GLU A 30 0.40 0.99 -10.63
C GLU A 30 0.12 2.06 -9.56
N TYR A 31 -0.09 3.31 -9.98
CA TYR A 31 -0.45 4.41 -9.09
C TYR A 31 -1.96 4.45 -8.83
N HIS A 32 -2.38 3.88 -7.70
CA HIS A 32 -3.77 3.90 -7.25
C HIS A 32 -4.03 5.13 -6.37
N HIS A 33 -5.10 5.87 -6.65
CA HIS A 33 -5.42 7.13 -5.96
C HIS A 33 -6.93 7.40 -5.90
N TYR A 34 -7.33 8.44 -5.16
CA TYR A 34 -8.74 8.82 -5.01
C TYR A 34 -9.46 9.03 -6.34
N LEU A 35 -10.78 8.80 -6.34
CA LEU A 35 -11.67 9.01 -7.49
C LEU A 35 -11.40 8.09 -8.70
N GLN A 36 -10.60 7.04 -8.51
CA GLN A 36 -10.48 5.96 -9.48
C GLN A 36 -11.67 5.00 -9.37
N ASP A 37 -11.88 4.22 -10.43
CA ASP A 37 -12.93 3.19 -10.53
C ASP A 37 -14.37 3.73 -10.39
N SER A 38 -14.57 5.03 -10.66
CA SER A 38 -15.84 5.74 -10.46
C SER A 38 -16.34 5.68 -9.01
N PHE A 39 -15.40 5.65 -8.05
CA PHE A 39 -15.69 5.53 -6.63
C PHE A 39 -15.18 6.75 -5.86
N ASP A 40 -16.06 7.41 -5.11
CA ASP A 40 -15.71 8.58 -4.29
C ASP A 40 -15.26 8.16 -2.89
N ASP A 41 -13.95 8.01 -2.75
CA ASP A 41 -13.29 7.63 -1.52
C ASP A 41 -12.49 8.76 -0.86
N ARG A 42 -12.78 10.01 -1.24
CA ARG A 42 -12.15 11.19 -0.66
C ARG A 42 -12.36 11.23 0.86
N GLY A 43 -11.27 11.45 1.59
CA GLY A 43 -11.28 11.61 3.04
C GLY A 43 -11.19 10.32 3.85
N TRP A 44 -11.31 9.13 3.24
CA TRP A 44 -11.27 7.86 3.97
C TRP A 44 -10.57 6.70 3.24
N GLY A 45 -10.40 6.82 1.92
CA GLY A 45 -9.87 5.75 1.07
C GLY A 45 -8.34 5.62 1.00
N CYS A 46 -7.56 6.49 1.64
CA CYS A 46 -6.10 6.59 1.39
C CYS A 46 -5.39 5.25 1.58
N ALA A 47 -5.63 4.56 2.69
CA ALA A 47 -5.00 3.28 2.99
C ALA A 47 -5.45 2.17 2.02
N TYR A 48 -6.69 2.21 1.54
CA TYR A 48 -7.15 1.29 0.49
C TYR A 48 -6.40 1.52 -0.82
N ARG A 49 -6.19 2.77 -1.23
CA ARG A 49 -5.42 3.10 -2.44
C ARG A 49 -3.93 2.76 -2.31
N SER A 50 -3.36 2.95 -1.12
CA SER A 50 -2.02 2.45 -0.79
C SER A 50 -1.94 0.93 -0.90
N PHE A 51 -2.92 0.19 -0.34
CA PHE A 51 -3.00 -1.26 -0.47
C PHE A 51 -3.09 -1.70 -1.94
N GLN A 52 -3.92 -1.04 -2.75
CA GLN A 52 -4.04 -1.33 -4.17
C GLN A 52 -2.72 -1.13 -4.93
N THR A 53 -1.97 -0.07 -4.60
CA THR A 53 -0.63 0.17 -5.14
C THR A 53 0.34 -0.96 -4.76
N ILE A 54 0.38 -1.37 -3.49
CA ILE A 54 1.23 -2.50 -3.03
C ILE A 54 0.82 -3.80 -3.72
N PHE A 55 -0.48 -4.10 -3.78
CA PHE A 55 -1.02 -5.29 -4.44
C PHE A 55 -0.64 -5.32 -5.92
N SER A 56 -0.72 -4.17 -6.60
CA SER A 56 -0.33 -4.06 -8.01
C SER A 56 1.14 -4.40 -8.25
N TRP A 57 2.03 -4.09 -7.29
CA TRP A 57 3.43 -4.47 -7.38
C TRP A 57 3.59 -5.99 -7.40
N PHE A 58 2.96 -6.70 -6.45
CA PHE A 58 2.98 -8.18 -6.42
C PHE A 58 2.42 -8.79 -7.71
N LYS A 59 1.33 -8.23 -8.22
CA LYS A 59 0.72 -8.66 -9.48
C LYS A 59 1.66 -8.45 -10.67
N LEU A 60 2.27 -7.27 -10.81
CA LEU A 60 3.15 -6.92 -11.93
C LEU A 60 4.49 -7.66 -11.89
N GLN A 61 4.92 -8.12 -10.71
CA GLN A 61 6.11 -8.94 -10.56
C GLN A 61 5.82 -10.45 -10.77
N GLY A 62 4.57 -10.83 -11.03
CA GLY A 62 4.18 -12.22 -11.26
C GLY A 62 4.01 -13.07 -10.00
N TYR A 63 4.03 -12.46 -8.80
CA TYR A 63 3.75 -13.18 -7.55
C TYR A 63 2.28 -13.56 -7.39
N THR A 64 1.38 -12.94 -8.16
CA THR A 64 -0.03 -13.29 -8.17
C THR A 64 -0.69 -13.02 -9.51
N THR A 65 -1.68 -13.83 -9.85
CA THR A 65 -2.60 -13.60 -10.98
C THR A 65 -3.91 -12.93 -10.53
N LYS A 66 -4.09 -12.73 -9.22
CA LYS A 66 -5.28 -12.09 -8.65
C LYS A 66 -5.38 -10.64 -9.13
N LYS A 67 -6.62 -10.18 -9.35
CA LYS A 67 -6.90 -8.76 -9.67
C LYS A 67 -6.73 -7.92 -8.40
N VAL A 68 -6.25 -6.68 -8.58
CA VAL A 68 -6.22 -5.67 -7.52
C VAL A 68 -7.63 -5.53 -6.91
N PRO A 69 -7.81 -5.66 -5.59
CA PRO A 69 -9.14 -5.70 -4.98
C PRO A 69 -9.75 -4.30 -4.84
N SER A 70 -11.09 -4.25 -4.85
CA SER A 70 -11.84 -3.03 -4.52
C SER A 70 -11.90 -2.81 -3.00
N HIS A 71 -12.33 -1.63 -2.56
CA HIS A 71 -12.59 -1.32 -1.14
C HIS A 71 -13.50 -2.36 -0.50
N LYS A 72 -14.61 -2.72 -1.17
CA LYS A 72 -15.54 -3.75 -0.70
C LYS A 72 -14.86 -5.10 -0.46
N LYS A 73 -13.93 -5.52 -1.32
CA LYS A 73 -13.18 -6.77 -1.14
C LYS A 73 -12.20 -6.70 0.03
N ILE A 74 -11.53 -5.57 0.21
CA ILE A 74 -10.63 -5.34 1.35
C ILE A 74 -11.43 -5.35 2.65
N GLN A 75 -12.57 -4.66 2.70
CA GLN A 75 -13.49 -4.67 3.86
C GLN A 75 -14.01 -6.08 4.16
N ALA A 76 -14.45 -6.81 3.14
CA ALA A 76 -14.94 -8.19 3.30
C ALA A 76 -13.85 -9.13 3.81
N CYS A 77 -12.58 -8.90 3.44
CA CYS A 77 -11.44 -9.63 3.99
C CYS A 77 -11.29 -9.41 5.49
N LEU A 78 -11.34 -8.15 5.94
CA LEU A 78 -11.25 -7.83 7.38
C LEU A 78 -12.41 -8.40 8.18
N VAL A 79 -13.62 -8.39 7.62
CA VAL A 79 -14.78 -9.04 8.24
C VAL A 79 -14.60 -10.57 8.30
N LYS A 80 -14.12 -11.19 7.21
CA LYS A 80 -13.84 -12.63 7.17
C LYS A 80 -12.84 -13.06 8.26
N LEU A 81 -11.83 -12.23 8.50
CA LEU A 81 -10.80 -12.48 9.52
C LEU A 81 -11.29 -12.20 10.96
N GLY A 82 -12.50 -11.67 11.13
CA GLY A 82 -13.05 -11.31 12.43
C GLY A 82 -12.50 -10.00 13.01
N ASP A 83 -11.71 -9.24 12.26
CA ASP A 83 -11.14 -7.95 12.69
C ASP A 83 -12.19 -6.84 12.76
N LYS A 84 -13.17 -6.87 11.85
CA LYS A 84 -14.25 -5.87 11.76
C LYS A 84 -15.63 -6.53 11.77
N PRO A 85 -16.68 -5.82 12.26
CA PRO A 85 -18.06 -6.32 12.21
C PRO A 85 -18.60 -6.35 10.77
N ALA A 86 -19.65 -7.13 10.52
CA ALA A 86 -20.27 -7.24 9.18
C ALA A 86 -20.72 -5.89 8.59
N SER A 87 -21.12 -4.93 9.44
CA SER A 87 -21.49 -3.56 9.05
C SER A 87 -20.33 -2.74 8.47
N PHE A 88 -19.09 -3.23 8.55
CA PHE A 88 -17.92 -2.57 7.99
C PHE A 88 -17.87 -2.65 6.46
N ILE A 89 -18.50 -3.66 5.87
CA ILE A 89 -18.60 -3.80 4.40
C ILE A 89 -19.42 -2.64 3.85
N GLU A 90 -18.92 -1.99 2.80
CA GLU A 90 -19.49 -0.80 2.17
C GLU A 90 -19.57 0.45 3.06
N SER A 91 -18.95 0.40 4.24
CA SER A 91 -18.74 1.59 5.07
C SER A 91 -17.71 2.54 4.43
N ARG A 92 -17.65 3.77 4.95
CA ARG A 92 -16.62 4.78 4.60
C ARG A 92 -15.55 4.88 5.67
N ASN A 93 -15.33 3.81 6.43
CA ASN A 93 -14.34 3.80 7.49
C ASN A 93 -12.94 3.64 6.91
N TRP A 94 -12.00 4.43 7.43
CA TRP A 94 -10.58 4.29 7.13
C TRP A 94 -10.00 3.03 7.78
N ILE A 95 -8.86 2.57 7.26
CA ILE A 95 -8.06 1.45 7.79
C ILE A 95 -6.59 1.88 7.92
N GLY A 96 -5.78 1.14 8.66
CA GLY A 96 -4.37 1.43 8.88
C GLY A 96 -3.43 0.31 8.42
N SER A 97 -2.15 0.46 8.75
CA SER A 97 -1.09 -0.48 8.36
C SER A 97 -1.34 -1.92 8.85
N THR A 98 -1.98 -2.08 10.00
CA THR A 98 -2.34 -3.39 10.56
C THR A 98 -3.39 -4.09 9.72
N GLU A 99 -4.47 -3.41 9.33
CA GLU A 99 -5.47 -4.00 8.43
C GLU A 99 -4.90 -4.32 7.05
N LEU A 100 -3.96 -3.48 6.57
CA LEU A 100 -3.23 -3.73 5.32
C LEU A 100 -2.41 -5.04 5.42
N SER A 101 -1.70 -5.28 6.52
CA SER A 101 -0.91 -6.51 6.69
C SER A 101 -1.80 -7.75 6.74
N PHE A 102 -2.92 -7.69 7.46
CA PHE A 102 -3.91 -8.78 7.49
C PHE A 102 -4.44 -9.12 6.10
N CYS A 103 -4.77 -8.09 5.30
CA CYS A 103 -5.26 -8.31 3.94
C CYS A 103 -4.17 -8.81 2.99
N LEU A 104 -2.90 -8.38 3.15
CA LEU A 104 -1.79 -8.89 2.34
C LEU A 104 -1.53 -10.38 2.64
N ASP A 105 -1.59 -10.76 3.91
CA ASP A 105 -1.42 -12.15 4.33
C ASP A 105 -2.57 -13.03 3.79
N GLU A 106 -3.82 -12.67 4.07
CA GLU A 106 -4.99 -13.44 3.64
C GLU A 106 -5.15 -13.49 2.11
N MET A 107 -4.89 -12.38 1.41
CA MET A 107 -5.11 -12.33 -0.04
C MET A 107 -3.92 -12.82 -0.86
N LEU A 108 -2.69 -12.72 -0.37
CA LEU A 108 -1.48 -13.02 -1.15
C LEU A 108 -0.54 -14.02 -0.47
N GLY A 109 -0.77 -14.40 0.79
CA GLY A 109 0.18 -15.19 1.59
C GLY A 109 1.46 -14.41 1.92
N VAL A 110 1.37 -13.09 2.02
CA VAL A 110 2.52 -12.20 2.24
C VAL A 110 2.52 -11.67 3.66
N SER A 111 3.50 -12.11 4.46
CA SER A 111 3.75 -11.53 5.78
C SER A 111 4.39 -10.14 5.65
N SER A 112 3.99 -9.23 6.53
CA SER A 112 4.48 -7.84 6.54
C SER A 112 5.19 -7.52 7.86
N ILE A 113 6.21 -6.66 7.81
CA ILE A 113 6.84 -6.08 9.00
C ILE A 113 6.28 -4.67 9.21
N ILE A 114 5.69 -4.41 10.37
CA ILE A 114 5.22 -3.08 10.76
C ILE A 114 6.28 -2.42 11.64
N LEU A 115 6.80 -1.29 11.19
CA LEU A 115 7.71 -0.44 11.96
C LEU A 115 6.90 0.68 12.62
N ASN A 116 6.84 0.68 13.94
CA ASN A 116 6.12 1.69 14.72
C ASN A 116 7.08 2.81 15.15
N VAL A 117 6.59 4.04 15.13
CA VAL A 117 7.25 5.21 15.72
C VAL A 117 6.27 5.93 16.62
N SER A 118 6.75 6.51 17.72
CA SER A 118 5.87 7.17 18.70
C SER A 118 5.60 8.63 18.35
N SER A 119 6.39 9.19 17.43
CA SER A 119 6.27 10.56 16.94
C SER A 119 6.76 10.67 15.49
N GLY A 120 6.36 11.74 14.79
CA GLY A 120 6.84 11.99 13.43
C GLY A 120 8.35 12.26 13.36
N GLN A 121 8.92 12.83 14.43
CA GLN A 121 10.34 13.13 14.59
C GLN A 121 11.19 11.85 14.62
N GLU A 122 10.66 10.76 15.17
CA GLU A 122 11.34 9.47 15.26
C GLU A 122 11.46 8.74 13.91
N LEU A 123 10.74 9.15 12.86
CA LEU A 123 10.81 8.48 11.56
C LEU A 123 12.24 8.46 10.98
N CYS A 124 13.04 9.49 11.26
CA CYS A 124 14.44 9.55 10.81
C CYS A 124 15.29 8.40 11.39
N THR A 125 14.92 7.85 12.55
CA THR A 125 15.63 6.75 13.20
C THR A 125 15.49 5.42 12.44
N LEU A 126 14.46 5.29 11.59
CA LEU A 126 14.21 4.10 10.78
C LEU A 126 14.94 4.12 9.43
N GLY A 127 15.70 5.17 9.12
CA GLY A 127 16.34 5.34 7.80
C GLY A 127 17.16 4.14 7.33
N SER A 128 17.96 3.53 8.21
CA SER A 128 18.75 2.33 7.89
C SER A 128 17.88 1.11 7.58
N GLN A 129 16.76 0.94 8.29
CA GLN A 129 15.84 -0.19 8.07
C GLN A 129 15.08 -0.02 6.74
N LEU A 130 14.64 1.20 6.42
CA LEU A 130 14.01 1.52 5.13
C LEU A 130 15.01 1.32 3.97
N LEU A 131 16.25 1.77 4.15
CA LEU A 131 17.31 1.58 3.15
C LEU A 131 17.57 0.09 2.90
N TYR A 132 17.60 -0.72 3.97
CA TYR A 132 17.74 -2.16 3.87
C TYR A 132 16.56 -2.79 3.11
N HIS A 133 15.32 -2.45 3.47
CA HIS A 133 14.11 -2.95 2.82
C HIS A 133 14.10 -2.77 1.30
N PHE A 134 14.50 -1.59 0.80
CA PHE A 134 14.53 -1.35 -0.66
C PHE A 134 15.77 -1.93 -1.36
N ARG A 135 16.80 -2.34 -0.61
CA ARG A 135 18.03 -2.92 -1.18
C ARG A 135 17.96 -4.43 -1.35
N THR A 136 17.25 -5.13 -0.48
CA THR A 136 17.06 -6.57 -0.55
C THR A 136 15.86 -6.87 -1.43
#